data_AF-A0A7W0RGR3-F1
#
_entry.id   AF-A0A7W0RGR3-F1
#
_cell.length_a   1.000
_cell.length_b   1.000
_cell.length_c   1.000
_cell.angle_alpha   90.00
_cell.angle_beta   90.00
_cell.angle_gamma   90.00
#
_symmetry.space_group_name_H-M   'P 1'
#
loop_
_entity.id
_entity.type
_entity.pdbx_description
1 polymer ?
#
loop_
_entity_poly.entity_id
_entity_poly.type
_entity_poly.pdbx_seq_one_letter_code
_entity_poly.pdbx_strand_id
1 'polypeptide(L)'
;MADSRRLTREERQALTRARLIAAARMVFVERGFHRTSIEVIAAEAGYTIGALYSNFDGKADLFVAVFEEYQSERAREIEAVVGSTGAPEDQPLEAAARWMEKLAAEPGWFPLFMEFWAHA
;
A
#
# COMPACT_ATOMS: atom_id res chain seq x y z
N MET A 1 28.15 6.38 -21.96
CA MET A 1 27.10 7.37 -22.28
C MET A 1 25.79 6.63 -22.25
N ALA A 2 25.06 6.68 -21.13
CA ALA A 2 23.78 5.99 -21.01
C ALA A 2 22.71 6.79 -21.78
N ASP A 3 22.07 6.10 -22.72
CA ASP A 3 21.01 6.61 -23.58
C ASP A 3 19.82 7.07 -22.73
N SER A 4 19.59 8.38 -22.67
CA SER A 4 18.49 8.99 -21.92
C SER A 4 17.20 8.87 -22.73
N ARG A 5 16.69 7.65 -22.88
CA ARG A 5 15.41 7.40 -23.55
C ARG A 5 14.31 8.19 -22.82
N ARG A 6 13.66 9.10 -23.55
CA ARG A 6 12.46 9.79 -23.06
C ARG A 6 11.38 8.75 -22.76
N LEU A 7 10.87 8.78 -21.54
CA LEU A 7 9.75 7.93 -21.14
C LEU A 7 8.56 8.10 -22.09
N THR A 8 7.79 7.05 -22.31
CA THR A 8 6.49 7.14 -22.99
C THR A 8 5.48 7.85 -22.10
N ARG A 9 4.29 8.13 -22.65
CA ARG A 9 3.21 8.72 -21.85
C ARG A 9 2.76 7.74 -20.77
N GLU A 10 2.66 6.46 -21.12
CA GLU A 10 2.24 5.36 -20.26
C GLU A 10 3.24 5.16 -19.12
N GLU A 11 4.55 5.17 -19.42
CA GLU A 11 5.60 5.06 -18.40
C GLU A 11 5.60 6.24 -17.42
N ARG A 12 5.37 7.46 -17.91
CA ARG A 12 5.21 8.64 -17.03
C ARG A 12 3.97 8.55 -16.15
N GLN A 13 2.86 8.06 -16.69
CA GLN A 13 1.62 7.89 -15.94
C GLN A 13 1.82 6.83 -14.86
N ALA A 14 2.41 5.68 -15.18
CA ALA A 14 2.73 4.63 -14.21
C ALA A 14 3.67 5.14 -13.08
N LEU A 15 4.71 5.91 -13.42
CA LEU A 15 5.61 6.50 -12.43
C LEU A 15 4.87 7.50 -11.51
N THR A 16 3.99 8.31 -12.08
CA THR A 16 3.16 9.26 -11.32
C THR A 16 2.22 8.51 -10.39
N ARG A 17 1.54 7.47 -10.90
CA ARG A 17 0.66 6.60 -10.11
C ARG A 17 1.39 5.99 -8.92
N ALA A 18 2.57 5.42 -9.14
CA ALA A 18 3.37 4.82 -8.07
C ALA A 18 3.76 5.84 -6.98
N ARG A 19 4.17 7.05 -7.37
CA ARG A 19 4.52 8.12 -6.42
C ARG A 19 3.32 8.60 -5.61
N LEU A 20 2.16 8.72 -6.25
CA LEU A 20 0.91 9.07 -5.57
C LEU A 20 0.51 8.02 -4.53
N ILE A 21 0.65 6.73 -4.86
CA ILE A 21 0.37 5.63 -3.92
C ILE A 21 1.32 5.68 -2.73
N ALA A 22 2.63 5.83 -2.97
CA ALA A 22 3.61 5.93 -1.91
C ALA A 22 3.36 7.12 -0.96
N ALA A 23 3.02 8.30 -1.50
CA ALA A 23 2.64 9.46 -0.70
C ALA A 23 1.34 9.23 0.07
N ALA A 24 0.32 8.68 -0.58
CA ALA A 24 -0.97 8.38 0.04
C ALA A 24 -0.81 7.41 1.22
N ARG A 25 0.03 6.37 1.07
CA ARG A 25 0.39 5.44 2.15
C ARG A 25 0.89 6.16 3.38
N MET A 26 1.88 7.03 3.22
CA MET A 26 2.45 7.79 4.35
C MET A 26 1.39 8.64 5.04
N VAL A 27 0.60 9.39 4.26
CA VAL A 27 -0.41 10.29 4.79
C VAL A 27 -1.55 9.53 5.47
N PHE A 28 -2.01 8.42 4.90
CA PHE A 28 -3.06 7.60 5.52
C PHE A 28 -2.58 6.97 6.82
N VAL A 29 -1.36 6.46 6.89
CA VAL A 29 -0.77 5.90 8.12
C VAL A 29 -0.65 6.96 9.22
N GLU A 30 -0.21 8.17 8.87
CA GLU A 30 -0.02 9.24 9.85
C GLU A 30 -1.36 9.84 10.31
N ARG A 31 -2.27 10.11 9.37
CA ARG A 31 -3.43 10.99 9.61
C ARG A 31 -4.75 10.25 9.61
N GLY A 32 -4.81 8.99 9.17
CA GLY A 32 -6.05 8.25 9.00
C GLY A 32 -6.76 8.59 7.68
N PHE A 33 -7.70 7.76 7.26
CA PHE A 33 -8.43 7.96 6.00
C PHE A 33 -9.29 9.23 6.04
N HIS A 34 -10.10 9.42 7.09
CA HIS A 34 -11.08 10.51 7.15
C HIS A 34 -10.46 11.90 7.18
N ARG A 35 -9.39 12.09 7.96
CA ARG A 35 -8.71 13.40 8.10
C ARG A 35 -7.82 13.76 6.91
N THR A 36 -7.70 12.86 5.93
CA THR A 36 -6.91 13.07 4.73
C THR A 36 -7.78 13.51 3.56
N SER A 37 -7.25 14.40 2.73
CA SER A 37 -7.86 14.82 1.46
C SER A 37 -6.91 14.55 0.29
N ILE A 38 -7.48 14.48 -0.92
CA ILE A 38 -6.69 14.27 -2.14
C ILE A 38 -5.73 15.43 -2.43
N GLU A 39 -6.07 16.64 -2.00
CA GLU A 39 -5.26 17.84 -2.17
C GLU A 39 -4.00 17.78 -1.32
N VAL A 40 -4.13 17.31 -0.07
CA VAL A 40 -2.99 17.06 0.80
C VAL A 40 -2.09 16.01 0.17
N ILE A 41 -2.64 14.88 -0.29
CA ILE A 41 -1.84 13.82 -0.89
C ILE A 41 -1.12 14.30 -2.15
N ALA A 42 -1.81 15.04 -3.04
CA ALA A 42 -1.20 15.57 -4.25
C ALA A 42 -0.04 16.52 -3.91
N ALA A 43 -0.22 17.40 -2.93
CA ALA A 43 0.82 18.31 -2.47
C ALA A 43 2.04 17.57 -1.88
N GLU A 44 1.81 16.59 -1.01
CA GLU A 44 2.87 15.76 -0.40
C GLU A 44 3.62 14.94 -1.48
N ALA A 45 2.93 14.50 -2.53
CA ALA A 45 3.54 13.81 -3.66
C ALA A 45 4.28 14.73 -4.64
N GLY A 46 4.16 16.05 -4.49
CA GLY A 46 4.72 17.05 -5.43
C GLY A 46 3.99 17.10 -6.78
N TYR A 47 2.71 16.74 -6.82
CA TYR A 47 1.87 16.70 -8.02
C TYR A 47 0.67 17.65 -7.92
N THR A 48 0.10 17.99 -9.07
CA THR A 48 -1.14 18.76 -9.12
C THR A 48 -2.34 17.87 -8.79
N ILE A 49 -3.42 18.47 -8.32
CA ILE A 49 -4.69 17.76 -8.08
C ILE A 49 -5.21 17.13 -9.38
N GLY A 50 -5.06 17.81 -10.52
CA GLY A 50 -5.42 17.26 -11.84
C GLY A 50 -4.60 16.04 -12.22
N ALA A 51 -3.31 15.98 -11.87
CA ALA A 51 -2.49 14.79 -12.07
C ALA A 51 -3.00 13.62 -11.22
N LEU A 52 -3.41 13.85 -9.97
CA LEU A 52 -4.04 12.83 -9.15
C LEU A 52 -5.34 12.30 -9.77
N TYR A 53 -6.25 13.20 -10.17
CA TYR A 53 -7.52 12.81 -10.80
C TYR A 53 -7.35 12.12 -12.16
N SER A 54 -6.24 12.34 -12.87
CA SER A 54 -5.94 11.57 -14.09
C SER A 54 -5.45 10.14 -13.84
N ASN A 55 -5.17 9.78 -12.57
CA ASN A 55 -4.71 8.45 -12.16
C ASN A 55 -5.71 7.72 -11.27
N PHE A 56 -6.58 8.44 -10.57
CA PHE A 56 -7.53 7.88 -9.60
C PHE A 56 -8.87 8.63 -9.63
N ASP A 57 -9.95 7.89 -9.43
CA ASP A 57 -11.32 8.44 -9.39
C ASP A 57 -11.66 9.14 -8.05
N GLY A 58 -10.73 9.09 -7.09
CA GLY A 58 -10.83 9.83 -5.83
C GLY A 58 -10.05 9.20 -4.69
N LYS A 59 -10.31 9.66 -3.45
CA LYS A 59 -9.61 9.20 -2.24
C LYS A 59 -9.79 7.70 -1.98
N ALA A 60 -10.99 7.16 -2.24
CA ALA A 60 -11.31 5.76 -2.00
C ALA A 60 -10.57 4.84 -2.99
N ASP A 61 -10.58 5.17 -4.28
CA ASP A 61 -9.83 4.44 -5.32
C ASP A 61 -8.32 4.45 -5.04
N LEU A 62 -7.78 5.61 -4.65
CA LEU A 62 -6.39 5.72 -4.20
C LEU A 62 -6.12 4.86 -2.95
N PHE A 63 -7.03 4.83 -1.97
CA PHE A 63 -6.87 3.99 -0.78
C PHE A 63 -6.85 2.50 -1.13
N VAL A 64 -7.73 2.04 -2.03
CA VAL A 64 -7.73 0.66 -2.53
C VAL A 64 -6.39 0.33 -3.18
N ALA A 65 -5.87 1.20 -4.04
CA ALA A 65 -4.58 0.97 -4.68
C ALA A 65 -3.41 0.88 -3.67
N VAL A 66 -3.43 1.68 -2.60
CA VAL A 66 -2.43 1.55 -1.52
C VAL A 66 -2.60 0.23 -0.77
N PHE A 67 -3.85 -0.17 -0.50
CA PHE A 67 -4.13 -1.43 0.17
C PHE A 67 -3.66 -2.63 -0.66
N GLU A 68 -3.88 -2.62 -1.98
CA GLU A 68 -3.37 -3.66 -2.89
C GLU A 68 -1.84 -3.77 -2.88
N GLU A 69 -1.14 -2.64 -2.85
CA GLU A 69 0.32 -2.61 -2.74
C GLU A 69 0.79 -3.20 -1.40
N TYR A 70 0.16 -2.79 -0.30
CA TYR A 70 0.44 -3.33 1.03
C TYR A 70 0.20 -4.84 1.10
N GLN A 71 -0.94 -5.33 0.59
CA GLN A 71 -1.25 -6.76 0.55
C GLN A 71 -0.22 -7.54 -0.28
N SER A 72 0.23 -6.97 -1.39
CA SER A 72 1.24 -7.58 -2.26
C SER A 72 2.61 -7.67 -1.58
N GLU A 73 3.04 -6.63 -0.88
CA GLU A 73 4.28 -6.63 -0.08
C GLU A 73 4.20 -7.68 1.04
N ARG A 74 3.09 -7.71 1.77
CA ARG A 74 2.85 -8.70 2.83
C ARG A 74 2.86 -10.12 2.30
N ALA A 75 2.21 -10.38 1.17
CA ALA A 75 2.20 -11.70 0.54
C ALA A 75 3.62 -12.18 0.20
N ARG A 76 4.48 -11.29 -0.33
CA ARG A 76 5.89 -11.62 -0.62
C ARG A 76 6.71 -11.90 0.63
N GLU A 77 6.50 -11.15 1.70
CA GLU A 77 7.20 -11.39 2.97
C GLU A 77 6.77 -12.71 3.62
N ILE A 78 5.48 -12.99 3.57
CA ILE A 78 4.92 -14.27 3.98
C ILE A 78 5.55 -15.41 3.17
N GLU A 79 5.61 -15.29 1.84
CA GLU A 79 6.19 -16.30 0.96
C GLU A 79 7.68 -16.51 1.27
N ALA A 80 8.43 -15.44 1.49
CA ALA A 80 9.84 -15.53 1.88
C ALA A 80 10.03 -16.21 3.25
N VAL A 81 9.14 -15.95 4.21
CA VAL A 81 9.17 -16.59 5.52
C VAL A 81 8.80 -18.06 5.41
N VAL A 82 7.70 -18.40 4.74
CA VAL A 82 7.24 -19.80 4.58
C VAL A 82 8.27 -20.61 3.80
N GLY A 83 8.85 -20.06 2.74
CA GLY A 83 9.92 -20.68 1.96
C GLY A 83 11.23 -20.87 2.74
N SER A 84 11.47 -20.08 3.80
CA SER A 84 12.63 -20.22 4.69
C SER A 84 12.35 -21.01 5.96
N THR A 85 11.08 -21.26 6.33
CA THR A 85 10.78 -21.90 7.62
C THR A 85 10.96 -23.41 7.61
N GLY A 86 10.99 -24.08 6.45
CA GLY A 86 11.03 -25.54 6.40
C GLY A 86 10.04 -26.18 7.38
N ALA A 87 8.86 -25.59 7.52
CA ALA A 87 7.93 -25.93 8.59
C ALA A 87 7.61 -27.43 8.48
N PRO A 88 7.76 -28.21 9.57
CA PRO A 88 7.32 -29.60 9.54
C PRO A 88 5.83 -29.61 9.20
N GLU A 89 5.44 -30.38 8.17
CA GLU A 89 4.04 -30.56 7.76
C GLU A 89 3.15 -31.02 8.94
N ASP A 90 3.78 -31.56 9.97
CA ASP A 90 3.19 -32.24 11.12
C ASP A 90 2.66 -31.29 12.21
N GLN A 91 2.91 -29.98 12.14
CA GLN A 91 2.51 -29.01 13.19
C GLN A 91 1.82 -27.74 12.66
N PRO A 92 0.66 -27.87 12.00
CA PRO A 92 -0.04 -26.77 11.34
C PRO A 92 -0.55 -25.70 12.33
N LEU A 93 -0.91 -26.09 13.56
CA LEU A 93 -1.44 -25.16 14.56
C LEU A 93 -0.37 -24.21 15.11
N GLU A 94 0.85 -24.71 15.33
CA GLU A 94 1.96 -23.86 15.76
C GLU A 94 2.45 -22.93 14.65
N ALA A 95 2.47 -23.43 13.40
CA ALA A 95 2.74 -22.60 12.24
C ALA A 95 1.72 -21.46 12.14
N ALA A 96 0.42 -21.78 12.31
CA ALA A 96 -0.66 -20.78 12.33
C ALA A 96 -0.55 -19.80 13.51
N ALA A 97 -0.18 -20.27 14.71
CA ALA A 97 0.00 -19.42 15.89
C ALA A 97 1.16 -18.43 15.72
N ARG A 98 2.32 -18.89 15.24
CA ARG A 98 3.46 -18.02 14.90
C ARG A 98 3.09 -17.00 13.83
N TRP A 99 2.25 -17.40 12.87
CA TRP A 99 1.72 -16.51 11.85
C TRP A 99 0.79 -15.43 12.42
N MET A 100 -0.15 -15.82 13.30
CA MET A 100 -1.07 -14.90 13.98
C MET A 100 -0.34 -13.94 14.91
N GLU A 101 0.66 -14.42 15.65
CA GLU A 101 1.48 -13.57 16.53
C GLU A 101 2.25 -12.53 15.71
N LYS A 102 2.78 -12.92 14.54
CA LYS A 102 3.48 -11.99 13.64
C LYS A 102 2.54 -10.97 12.99
N LEU A 103 1.31 -11.36 12.66
CA LEU A 103 0.27 -10.45 12.19
C LEU A 103 -0.19 -9.47 13.29
N ALA A 104 -0.31 -9.94 14.53
CA ALA A 104 -0.79 -9.16 15.66
C ALA A 104 0.27 -8.23 16.27
N ALA A 105 1.56 -8.57 16.11
CA ALA A 105 2.68 -7.82 16.67
C ALA A 105 3.08 -6.57 15.86
N GLU A 106 2.54 -6.37 14.65
CA GLU A 106 2.77 -5.14 13.90
C GLU A 106 1.61 -4.13 14.11
N PRO A 107 1.88 -2.94 14.67
CA PRO A 107 0.95 -1.82 14.56
C PRO A 107 0.81 -1.44 13.08
N GLY A 108 -0.21 -1.96 12.40
CA GLY A 108 -0.31 -1.96 10.95
C GLY A 108 -1.59 -1.34 10.39
N TRP A 109 -1.93 -1.73 9.16
CA TRP A 109 -3.09 -1.27 8.39
C TRP A 109 -4.45 -1.71 8.92
N PHE A 110 -4.50 -2.73 9.79
CA PHE A 110 -5.75 -3.34 10.25
C PHE A 110 -6.69 -2.36 11.00
N PRO A 111 -6.20 -1.50 11.93
CA PRO A 111 -7.04 -0.47 12.55
C PRO A 111 -7.53 0.58 11.54
N LEU A 112 -6.70 0.97 10.57
CA LEU A 112 -7.04 1.89 9.48
C LEU A 112 -8.14 1.31 8.57
N PHE A 113 -8.05 0.01 8.29
CA PHE A 113 -9.02 -0.76 7.53
C PHE A 113 -10.35 -0.90 8.27
N MET A 114 -10.31 -1.11 9.59
CA MET A 114 -11.51 -1.11 10.44
C MET A 114 -12.14 0.27 10.55
N GLU A 115 -11.35 1.36 10.58
CA GLU A 115 -11.84 2.74 10.58
C GLU A 115 -12.57 3.07 9.27
N PHE A 116 -12.02 2.63 8.12
CA PHE A 116 -12.66 2.77 6.81
C PHE A 116 -13.99 2.01 6.74
N TRP A 117 -14.07 0.77 7.23
CA TRP A 117 -15.27 -0.06 7.13
C TRP A 117 -16.35 0.26 8.16
N ALA A 118 -15.99 0.86 9.30
CA ALA A 118 -16.96 1.30 10.31
C ALA A 118 -17.78 2.55 9.88
N HIS A 119 -17.31 3.27 8.86
CA HIS A 119 -17.85 4.58 8.48
C HIS A 119 -17.97 4.81 6.96
N ALA A 120 -17.82 3.76 6.14
CA ALA A 120 -18.09 3.77 4.70
C ALA A 120 -19.53 3.38 4.35
#